data_AF-A0A4Z0LIS9-F1
#
_entry.id   AF-A0A4Z0LIS9-F1
#
_cell.length_a   1.000
_cell.length_b   1.000
_cell.length_c   1.000
_cell.angle_alpha   90.00
_cell.angle_beta   90.00
_cell.angle_gamma   90.00
#
_symmetry.space_group_name_H-M   'P 1'
#
loop_
_entity.id
_entity.type
_entity.pdbx_description
1 polymer ?
#
loop_
_entity_poly.entity_id
_entity_poly.type
_entity_poly.pdbx_seq_one_letter_code
_entity_poly.pdbx_strand_id
1 'polypeptide(L)'
;EPPTDLLWWRRLRRAIDKRAPPGQRLLLVTSEGRVIGAERSEMQIIRNFIGQADNADHPQKKKYGRVVMVGPFSGRGGEESSPRARG
;
A
#
# COMPACT_ATOMS: atom_id res chain seq x y z
N GLU A 1 22.39 -13.32 -5.62
CA GLU A 1 21.51 -12.49 -6.48
C GLU A 1 20.72 -11.53 -5.60
N PRO A 2 20.52 -10.25 -5.96
CA PRO A 2 19.77 -9.35 -5.09
C PRO A 2 18.29 -9.79 -5.09
N PRO A 3 17.59 -9.76 -3.93
CA PRO A 3 16.27 -10.38 -3.82
C PRO A 3 15.24 -9.68 -4.71
N THR A 4 14.55 -10.49 -5.52
CA THR A 4 13.44 -10.12 -6.40
C THR A 4 12.30 -9.37 -5.68
N ASP A 5 12.27 -9.42 -4.34
CA ASP A 5 11.28 -8.78 -3.47
C ASP A 5 11.37 -7.25 -3.41
N LEU A 6 12.52 -6.64 -3.70
CA LEU A 6 12.67 -5.17 -3.58
C LEU A 6 11.88 -4.36 -4.62
N LEU A 7 11.24 -5.00 -5.61
CA LEU A 7 10.63 -4.32 -6.76
C LEU A 7 9.12 -4.58 -6.97
N TRP A 8 8.49 -5.49 -6.22
CA TRP A 8 7.07 -5.82 -6.45
C TRP A 8 6.15 -4.60 -6.26
N TRP A 9 6.40 -3.80 -5.23
CA TRP A 9 5.62 -2.62 -4.90
C TRP A 9 5.76 -1.52 -5.97
N ARG A 10 6.92 -1.43 -6.63
CA ARG A 10 7.14 -0.51 -7.77
C ARG A 10 6.34 -0.95 -8.98
N ARG A 11 6.25 -2.26 -9.24
CA ARG A 11 5.43 -2.83 -10.32
C ARG A 11 3.94 -2.56 -10.06
N LEU A 12 3.47 -2.82 -8.83
CA LEU A 12 2.10 -2.54 -8.43
C LEU A 12 1.77 -1.04 -8.59
N ARG A 13 2.63 -0.16 -8.05
CA ARG A 13 2.43 1.29 -8.18
C ARG A 13 2.32 1.73 -9.62
N ARG A 14 3.25 1.28 -10.49
CA ARG A 14 3.19 1.57 -11.93
C ARG A 14 1.93 1.02 -12.60
N ALA A 15 1.47 -0.17 -12.22
CA ALA A 15 0.26 -0.75 -12.77
C ALA A 15 -0.99 0.07 -12.39
N ILE A 16 -1.08 0.50 -11.13
CA ILE A 16 -2.16 1.39 -10.66
C ILE A 16 -2.07 2.75 -11.33
N ASP A 17 -0.91 3.39 -11.38
CA ASP A 17 -0.75 4.71 -12.00
C ASP A 17 -1.17 4.72 -13.48
N LYS A 18 -1.04 3.57 -14.19
CA LYS A 18 -1.49 3.40 -15.58
C LYS A 18 -2.98 3.14 -15.75
N ARG A 19 -3.67 2.65 -14.72
CA ARG A 19 -5.04 2.13 -14.82
C ARG A 19 -6.04 2.91 -13.97
N ALA A 20 -5.57 3.66 -12.97
CA ALA A 20 -6.42 4.39 -12.04
C ALA A 20 -7.13 5.56 -12.75
N PRO A 21 -8.39 5.84 -12.40
CA PRO A 21 -9.05 7.07 -12.80
C PRO A 21 -8.26 8.31 -12.34
N PRO A 22 -8.38 9.45 -13.05
CA PRO A 22 -7.78 10.71 -12.60
C PRO A 22 -8.20 11.06 -11.17
N GLY A 23 -7.22 11.47 -10.35
CA GLY A 23 -7.44 11.81 -8.95
C GLY A 23 -7.39 10.63 -7.98
N GLN A 24 -7.23 9.39 -8.46
CA GLN A 24 -6.97 8.23 -7.61
C GLN A 24 -5.50 7.82 -7.67
N ARG A 25 -4.91 7.52 -6.51
CA ARG A 25 -3.52 7.04 -6.41
C ARG A 25 -3.36 6.06 -5.25
N LEU A 26 -2.39 5.18 -5.39
CA LEU A 26 -1.98 4.26 -4.33
C LEU A 26 -1.04 4.95 -3.35
N LEU A 27 -1.22 4.73 -2.05
CA LEU A 27 -0.24 5.07 -1.02
C LEU A 27 0.23 3.76 -0.39
N LEU A 28 1.54 3.61 -0.21
CA LEU A 28 2.10 2.45 0.49
C LEU A 28 2.63 2.90 1.82
N VAL A 29 2.32 2.14 2.86
CA VAL A 29 2.79 2.36 4.22
C VAL A 29 3.54 1.11 4.62
N THR A 30 4.81 1.25 5.00
CA THR A 30 5.59 0.13 5.53
C THR A 30 5.23 -0.11 7.00
N SER A 31 5.53 -1.30 7.51
CA SER A 31 5.39 -1.66 8.92
C SER A 31 6.08 -0.68 9.87
N GLU A 32 7.17 -0.04 9.43
CA GLU A 32 7.93 0.95 10.20
C GLU A 32 7.33 2.37 10.09
N GLY A 33 6.16 2.52 9.46
CA GLY A 33 5.46 3.80 9.32
C GLY A 33 5.99 4.69 8.20
N ARG A 34 6.81 4.16 7.28
CA ARG A 34 7.27 4.93 6.11
C ARG A 34 6.16 5.01 5.07
N VAL A 35 5.85 6.21 4.61
CA VAL A 35 4.84 6.43 3.56
C VAL A 35 5.51 6.68 2.21
N ILE A 36 5.08 5.96 1.17
CA ILE A 36 5.59 6.05 -0.20
C ILE A 36 4.51 6.59 -1.13
N GLY A 37 4.89 7.60 -1.92
CA GLY A 37 4.09 8.19 -2.99
C GLY A 37 2.97 9.12 -2.53
N ALA A 38 3.15 9.71 -1.35
CA ALA A 38 2.37 10.81 -0.80
C ALA A 38 3.15 12.13 -0.85
N GLU A 39 2.45 13.25 -0.92
CA GLU A 39 3.04 14.58 -0.77
C GLU A 39 3.25 14.94 0.71
N ARG A 40 4.18 15.86 0.97
CA ARG A 40 4.51 16.27 2.35
C ARG A 40 3.31 16.89 3.07
N SER A 41 2.48 17.63 2.33
CA SER A 41 1.22 18.24 2.78
C SER A 41 0.20 17.20 3.28
N GLU A 42 0.32 15.95 2.84
CA GLU A 42 -0.65 14.88 3.10
C GLU A 42 -0.27 14.01 4.29
N MET A 43 0.95 14.17 4.84
CA MET A 43 1.44 13.29 5.91
C MET A 43 0.55 13.30 7.14
N GLN A 44 0.02 14.46 7.52
CA GLN A 44 -0.82 14.55 8.72
C GLN A 44 -2.11 13.74 8.57
N ILE A 45 -2.78 13.84 7.43
CA ILE A 45 -4.03 13.10 7.20
C ILE A 45 -3.75 11.60 7.07
N ILE A 46 -2.65 11.20 6.42
CA ILE A 46 -2.29 9.79 6.24
C ILE A 46 -1.96 9.14 7.58
N ARG A 47 -1.17 9.81 8.42
CA ARG A 47 -0.86 9.32 9.79
C ARG A 47 -2.11 9.18 10.64
N ASN A 48 -3.02 10.16 10.56
CA ASN A 48 -4.29 10.07 11.27
C ASN A 48 -5.16 8.91 10.74
N PHE A 49 -5.17 8.67 9.43
CA PHE A 49 -5.87 7.54 8.85
C PHE A 49 -5.32 6.21 9.35
N ILE A 50 -4.00 5.99 9.27
CA ILE A 50 -3.34 4.76 9.74
C ILE A 50 -3.60 4.53 11.24
N GLY A 51 -3.50 5.59 12.06
CA GLY A 51 -3.78 5.48 13.49
C GLY A 51 -5.23 5.15 13.84
N GLN A 52 -6.17 5.33 12.91
CA GLN A 52 -7.59 5.01 13.10
C GLN A 52 -8.06 3.76 12.34
N ALA A 53 -7.30 3.34 11.33
CA ALA A 53 -7.53 2.18 10.48
C ALA A 53 -6.24 1.36 10.50
N ASP A 54 -6.00 0.66 11.60
CA ASP A 54 -4.80 -0.13 11.86
C ASP A 54 -5.00 -1.63 11.53
N ASN A 55 -6.25 -2.04 11.30
CA ASN A 55 -6.61 -3.41 10.96
C ASN A 55 -6.87 -3.56 9.45
N ALA A 56 -6.02 -4.34 8.79
CA ALA A 56 -6.10 -4.59 7.35
C ALA A 56 -7.16 -5.65 6.95
N ASP A 57 -7.66 -6.44 7.90
CA ASP A 57 -8.80 -7.36 7.69
C ASP A 57 -10.14 -6.62 7.74
N HIS A 58 -10.15 -5.43 8.33
CA HIS A 58 -11.30 -4.53 8.42
C HIS A 58 -10.98 -3.14 7.83
N PRO A 59 -10.77 -3.05 6.50
CA PRO A 59 -10.41 -1.79 5.84
C PRO A 59 -11.51 -0.75 6.07
N GLN A 60 -11.09 0.49 6.34
CA GLN A 60 -11.98 1.62 6.55
C GLN A 60 -11.95 2.59 5.38
N LYS A 61 -13.03 3.35 5.24
CA LYS A 61 -13.14 4.49 4.32
C LYS A 61 -13.36 5.76 5.12
N LYS A 62 -12.49 6.75 4.98
CA LYS A 62 -12.57 8.03 5.70
C LYS A 62 -12.38 9.21 4.77
N LYS A 63 -13.13 10.29 5.03
CA LYS A 63 -13.09 11.54 4.25
C LYS A 63 -12.29 12.61 5.00
N TYR A 64 -11.36 13.24 4.31
CA TYR A 64 -10.52 14.34 4.78
C TYR A 64 -10.68 15.51 3.82
N GLY A 65 -11.66 16.37 4.08
CA GLY A 65 -12.02 17.45 3.17
C GLY A 65 -12.43 16.91 1.80
N ARG A 66 -11.61 17.16 0.78
CA ARG A 66 -11.83 16.71 -0.61
C ARG A 66 -11.21 15.35 -0.92
N VAL A 67 -10.40 14.79 -0.02
CA VAL A 67 -9.73 13.51 -0.19
C VAL A 67 -10.52 12.42 0.53
N VAL A 68 -10.60 11.23 -0.08
CA VAL A 68 -11.11 10.03 0.58
C VAL A 68 -10.00 9.01 0.62
N MET A 69 -9.73 8.46 1.79
CA MET A 69 -8.78 7.37 1.99
C MET A 69 -9.51 6.07 2.29
N VAL A 70 -9.03 4.99 1.68
CA VAL A 70 -9.58 3.64 1.84
C VAL A 70 -8.44 2.67 2.09
N GLY A 71 -8.58 1.83 3.12
CA GLY A 71 -7.58 0.86 3.55
C GLY A 71 -7.48 0.77 5.08
N PRO A 72 -6.38 0.25 5.61
CA PRO A 72 -5.30 -0.44 4.91
C PRO A 72 -5.81 -1.76 4.31
N PHE A 73 -5.11 -2.28 3.30
CA PHE A 73 -5.38 -3.59 2.72
C PHE A 73 -4.15 -4.47 2.92
N SER A 74 -4.36 -5.73 3.30
CA SER A 74 -3.29 -6.72 3.39
C SER A 74 -2.71 -6.99 2.00
N GLY A 75 -1.45 -6.60 1.79
CA GLY A 75 -0.70 -6.96 0.60
C GLY A 75 0.21 -8.13 0.90
N ARG A 76 -0.10 -9.34 0.41
CA ARG A 76 0.85 -10.45 0.50
C ARG A 76 1.97 -10.20 -0.52
N GLY A 77 3.16 -9.82 -0.02
CA GLY A 77 4.38 -9.91 -0.81
C GLY A 77 4.54 -11.35 -1.27
N GLY A 78 4.89 -11.58 -2.52
CA GLY A 78 4.91 -12.93 -3.09
C GLY A 78 5.91 -13.83 -2.37
N GLU A 79 5.47 -14.55 -1.35
CA GLU A 79 6.08 -15.83 -1.02
C GLU A 79 5.86 -16.72 -2.24
N GLU A 80 6.94 -16.99 -2.96
CA GLU A 80 6.98 -18.11 -3.87
C GLU A 80 6.55 -19.35 -3.09
N SER A 81 5.41 -19.90 -3.48
CA SER A 81 5.07 -21.27 -3.12
C SER A 81 6.06 -22.15 -3.89
N SER A 82 7.22 -22.42 -3.30
CA SER A 82 8.17 -23.38 -3.87
C SER A 82 7.47 -24.75 -3.88
N PRO A 83 7.15 -25.34 -5.05
CA PRO A 83 6.59 -26.66 -5.08
C PRO A 83 7.74 -27.67 -5.01
N ARG A 84 7.70 -28.53 -3.99
CA ARG A 84 8.47 -29.79 -3.87
C ARG A 84 9.99 -29.67 -3.67
N ALA A 85 10.43 -30.21 -2.54
CA ALA A 85 11.35 -31.35 -2.60
C ALA A 85 10.80 -32.44 -1.65
N ARG A 86 9.95 -33.31 -2.20
CA ARG A 86 9.99 -34.72 -1.81
C ARG A 86 11.14 -35.31 -2.61
N GLY A 87 12.09 -35.92 -1.92
CA GLY A 87 13.25 -36.60 -2.47
C GLY A 87 14.11 -37.03 -1.31
#